data_AF-A0A6J6NVV3-F1
#
_entry.id   AF-A0A6J6NVV3-F1
#
_cell.length_a   1.000
_cell.length_b   1.000
_cell.length_c   1.000
_cell.angle_alpha   90.00
_cell.angle_beta   90.00
_cell.angle_gamma   90.00
#
_symmetry.space_group_name_H-M   'P 1'
#
loop_
_entity.id
_entity.type
_entity.pdbx_description
1 polymer ?
#
loop_
_entity_poly.entity_id
_entity_poly.type
_entity_poly.pdbx_seq_one_letter_code
_entity_poly.pdbx_strand_id
1 'polypeptide(L)'
;MAAITSTANQLDLRAVPLTVESTDLPMGLTRGEVIDIYAIPTSNSISNPTSNPRSIVESTLLTERVSVSAVSERNNSGKASVVVSLPQPLITLILNHLADSRLIIVRGSY
;
A
#
# COMPACT_ATOMS: atom_id res chain seq x y z
N MET A 1 -18.61 -9.49 33.19
CA MET A 1 -18.29 -8.45 32.20
C MET A 1 -16.81 -8.56 31.89
N ALA A 2 -16.46 -9.12 30.74
CA ALA A 2 -15.07 -9.21 30.30
C ALA A 2 -14.77 -7.95 29.46
N ALA A 3 -14.02 -7.03 30.05
CA ALA A 3 -13.52 -5.85 29.35
C ALA A 3 -12.14 -6.18 28.76
N ILE A 4 -11.96 -5.79 27.49
CA ILE A 4 -10.70 -5.53 26.78
C ILE A 4 -9.65 -6.66 26.75
N THR A 5 -9.87 -7.63 25.87
CA THR A 5 -8.79 -8.44 25.27
C THR A 5 -8.71 -8.14 23.77
N SER A 6 -8.24 -6.94 23.43
CA SER A 6 -7.87 -6.58 22.04
C SER A 6 -6.66 -5.65 21.97
N THR A 7 -5.99 -5.40 23.10
CA THR A 7 -4.90 -4.42 23.22
C THR A 7 -3.51 -5.00 22.92
N ALA A 8 -3.37 -6.32 22.75
CA ALA A 8 -2.06 -6.96 22.62
C ALA A 8 -1.34 -6.69 21.28
N ASN A 9 -2.06 -6.33 20.21
CA ASN A 9 -1.47 -6.06 18.88
C ASN A 9 -1.43 -4.57 18.48
N GLN A 10 -1.93 -3.67 19.33
CA GLN A 10 -2.00 -2.24 19.00
C GLN A 10 -0.70 -1.47 19.35
N LEU A 11 0.22 -2.10 20.08
CA LEU A 11 1.41 -1.46 20.64
C LEU A 11 2.58 -1.29 19.65
N ASP A 12 2.53 -1.89 18.46
CA ASP A 12 3.60 -1.79 17.46
C ASP A 12 3.10 -1.31 16.08
N LEU A 13 2.01 -0.55 16.05
CA LEU A 13 1.56 0.12 14.83
C LEU A 13 2.28 1.44 14.65
N ARG A 14 2.84 1.67 13.46
CA ARG A 14 3.40 2.97 13.07
C ARG A 14 2.58 3.60 11.97
N ALA A 15 2.45 4.92 12.04
CA ALA A 15 1.96 5.72 10.95
C ALA A 15 3.04 5.83 9.87
N VAL A 16 2.81 5.20 8.72
CA VAL A 16 3.74 5.18 7.59
C VAL A 16 3.14 5.99 6.45
N PRO A 17 3.81 7.08 6.01
CA PRO A 17 3.39 7.80 4.81
C PRO A 17 3.83 7.03 3.56
N LEU A 18 2.87 6.66 2.73
CA LEU A 18 3.09 6.06 1.42
C LEU A 18 2.78 7.09 0.34
N THR A 19 3.69 7.22 -0.63
CA THR A 19 3.45 8.04 -1.82
C THR A 19 3.08 7.12 -2.96
N VAL A 20 1.92 7.36 -3.57
CA VAL A 20 1.40 6.56 -4.69
C VAL A 20 0.95 7.49 -5.81
N GLU A 21 0.87 6.97 -7.03
CA GLU A 21 0.23 7.69 -8.14
C GLU A 21 -1.27 7.82 -7.85
N SER A 22 -1.86 8.97 -8.18
CA SER A 22 -3.30 9.20 -7.95
C SER A 22 -4.18 8.22 -8.72
N THR A 23 -3.69 7.64 -9.81
CA THR A 23 -4.38 6.58 -10.58
C THR A 23 -4.35 5.22 -9.90
N ASP A 24 -3.38 5.01 -8.99
CA ASP A 24 -3.18 3.77 -8.26
C ASP A 24 -3.83 3.84 -6.86
N LEU A 25 -4.65 4.88 -6.61
CA LEU A 25 -5.43 5.12 -5.41
C LEU A 25 -6.94 4.99 -5.70
N PRO A 26 -7.74 4.36 -4.81
CA PRO A 26 -9.20 4.35 -4.95
C PRO A 26 -9.77 5.76 -4.86
N MET A 27 -10.75 6.08 -5.73
CA MET A 27 -11.41 7.39 -5.71
C MET A 27 -12.15 7.63 -4.40
N GLY A 28 -11.90 8.79 -3.78
CA GLY A 28 -12.56 9.22 -2.55
C GLY A 28 -12.16 8.36 -1.35
N LEU A 29 -10.88 7.97 -1.26
CA LEU A 29 -10.36 7.23 -0.12
C LEU A 29 -10.35 8.16 1.11
N THR A 30 -11.00 7.74 2.19
CA THR A 30 -11.10 8.54 3.42
C THR A 30 -10.41 7.87 4.61
N ARG A 31 -10.10 8.69 5.63
CA ARG A 31 -9.57 8.19 6.91
C ARG A 31 -10.53 7.19 7.54
N GLY A 32 -10.00 6.10 8.07
CA GLY A 32 -10.75 5.03 8.70
C GLY A 32 -11.14 3.91 7.76
N GLU A 33 -11.00 4.09 6.44
CA GLU A 33 -11.14 2.99 5.48
C GLU A 33 -10.07 1.92 5.68
N VAL A 34 -10.42 0.70 5.30
CA VAL A 34 -9.55 -0.47 5.30
C VAL A 34 -9.14 -0.76 3.87
N ILE A 35 -7.84 -0.93 3.65
CA ILE A 35 -7.25 -1.12 2.34
C ILE A 35 -6.30 -2.31 2.31
N ASP A 36 -6.08 -2.81 1.10
CA ASP A 36 -5.05 -3.79 0.77
C ASP A 36 -3.98 -3.09 -0.08
N ILE A 37 -2.72 -3.48 0.11
CA ILE A 37 -1.57 -2.87 -0.55
C ILE A 37 -0.88 -3.92 -1.42
N TYR A 38 -0.76 -3.62 -2.71
CA TYR A 38 -0.11 -4.44 -3.70
C TYR A 38 1.15 -3.75 -4.23
N ALA A 39 2.16 -4.55 -4.59
CA ALA A 39 3.32 -4.12 -5.35
C ALA A 39 3.17 -4.56 -6.81
N ILE A 40 3.44 -3.64 -7.73
CA ILE A 40 3.54 -3.91 -9.17
C ILE A 40 4.96 -3.61 -9.62
N PRO A 41 5.70 -4.58 -10.16
CA PRO A 41 7.02 -4.36 -10.73
C PRO A 41 7.03 -3.21 -11.74
N THR A 42 8.03 -2.33 -11.64
CA THR A 42 8.26 -1.28 -12.64
C THR A 42 9.06 -1.85 -13.82
N SER A 43 8.90 -1.26 -15.00
CA SER A 43 9.53 -1.73 -16.25
C SER A 43 11.06 -1.82 -16.19
N ASN A 44 11.71 -1.06 -15.31
CA ASN A 44 13.16 -1.11 -15.10
C ASN A 44 13.63 -2.40 -14.38
N SER A 45 12.72 -3.07 -13.66
CA SER A 45 12.98 -4.39 -13.05
C SER A 45 12.79 -5.54 -14.05
N ILE A 46 12.17 -5.28 -15.21
CA ILE A 46 11.99 -6.26 -16.29
C ILE A 46 13.29 -6.32 -17.12
N SER A 47 14.35 -6.88 -16.54
CA SER A 47 15.63 -7.07 -17.21
C SER A 47 15.58 -8.27 -18.19
N ASN A 48 14.71 -8.21 -19.21
CA ASN A 48 14.86 -8.95 -20.46
C ASN A 48 13.95 -8.34 -21.55
N PRO A 49 14.47 -7.53 -22.49
CA PRO A 49 13.67 -6.89 -23.53
C PRO A 49 13.22 -7.83 -24.66
N THR A 50 13.34 -9.16 -24.52
CA THR A 50 13.13 -10.11 -25.64
C THR A 50 11.77 -10.84 -25.64
N SER A 51 10.83 -10.51 -24.75
CA SER A 51 9.53 -11.19 -24.71
C SER A 51 8.38 -10.20 -24.68
N ASN A 52 7.64 -10.18 -25.80
CA ASN A 52 6.26 -9.72 -26.00
C ASN A 52 5.74 -8.56 -25.11
N PRO A 53 5.21 -7.47 -25.70
CA PRO A 53 4.56 -6.35 -24.97
C PRO A 53 3.24 -6.72 -24.26
N ARG A 54 3.00 -8.02 -24.03
CA ARG A 54 1.85 -8.64 -23.38
C ARG A 54 2.28 -9.52 -22.20
N SER A 55 3.40 -9.20 -21.56
CA SER A 55 3.78 -9.86 -20.30
C SER A 55 2.79 -9.42 -19.22
N ILE A 56 2.02 -10.37 -18.68
CA ILE A 56 1.15 -10.13 -17.53
C ILE A 56 2.08 -9.81 -16.36
N VAL A 57 2.12 -8.54 -15.96
CA VAL A 57 2.87 -8.14 -14.77
C VAL A 57 2.07 -8.63 -13.56
N GLU A 58 2.56 -9.69 -12.91
CA GLU A 58 1.93 -10.21 -11.70
C GLU A 58 2.11 -9.22 -10.55
N SER A 59 1.00 -8.83 -9.93
CA SER A 59 1.00 -8.00 -8.73
C SER A 59 1.17 -8.87 -7.49
N THR A 60 2.05 -8.47 -6.60
CA THR A 60 2.27 -9.15 -5.31
C THR A 60 1.50 -8.43 -4.22
N LEU A 61 0.66 -9.17 -3.48
CA LEU A 61 0.03 -8.65 -2.27
C LEU A 61 1.08 -8.48 -1.17
N LEU A 62 1.25 -7.27 -0.65
CA LEU A 62 2.18 -6.99 0.45
C LEU A 62 1.50 -7.13 1.81
N THR A 63 0.28 -6.62 1.93
CA THR A 63 -0.50 -6.67 3.16
C THR A 63 -1.97 -6.42 2.89
N GLU A 64 -2.80 -7.05 3.71
CA GLU A 64 -4.25 -6.88 3.69
C GLU A 64 -4.72 -6.13 4.93
N ARG A 65 -5.94 -5.59 4.85
CA ARG A 65 -6.70 -5.05 5.97
C ARG A 65 -5.97 -3.97 6.78
N VAL A 66 -5.30 -3.06 6.07
CA VAL A 66 -4.56 -1.95 6.66
C VAL A 66 -5.48 -0.75 6.85
N SER A 67 -5.41 -0.10 8.02
CA SER A 67 -6.23 1.08 8.30
C SER A 67 -5.58 2.37 7.78
N VAL A 68 -6.38 3.15 7.05
CA VAL A 68 -5.99 4.48 6.56
C VAL A 68 -6.12 5.51 7.68
N SER A 69 -5.00 6.15 7.99
CA SER A 69 -4.90 7.17 9.05
C SER A 69 -5.09 8.59 8.53
N ALA A 70 -4.65 8.87 7.30
CA ALA A 70 -4.89 10.14 6.60
C ALA A 70 -4.70 9.95 5.09
N VAL A 71 -5.36 10.79 4.30
CA VAL A 71 -5.21 10.84 2.84
C VAL A 71 -5.00 12.28 2.41
N SER A 72 -3.99 12.51 1.58
CA SER A 72 -3.74 13.78 0.90
C SER A 72 -3.69 13.51 -0.60
N GLU A 73 -4.83 13.69 -1.26
CA GLU A 73 -5.02 13.40 -2.69
C GLU A 73 -4.51 14.51 -3.61
N ARG A 74 -4.13 15.68 -3.06
CA ARG A 74 -3.98 16.91 -3.82
C ARG A 74 -2.55 17.43 -3.78
N ASN A 75 -1.76 17.00 -4.75
CA ASN A 75 -0.63 17.78 -5.24
C ASN A 75 -0.72 17.92 -6.77
N ASN A 76 -0.16 18.98 -7.34
CA ASN A 76 -0.14 19.19 -8.80
C ASN A 76 0.84 18.23 -9.52
N SER A 77 1.36 17.20 -8.83
CA SER A 77 2.31 16.24 -9.38
C SER A 77 1.69 14.90 -9.74
N GLY A 78 0.36 14.74 -9.63
CA GLY A 78 -0.34 13.50 -9.96
C GLY A 78 -0.13 12.38 -8.93
N LYS A 79 0.38 12.73 -7.74
CA LYS A 79 0.66 11.78 -6.65
C LYS A 79 -0.25 12.07 -5.46
N ALA A 80 -0.57 11.03 -4.72
CA ALA A 80 -1.24 11.11 -3.44
C ALA A 80 -0.32 10.62 -2.32
N SER A 81 -0.51 11.18 -1.13
CA SER A 81 0.10 10.66 0.09
C SER A 81 -0.98 10.00 0.95
N VAL A 82 -0.77 8.74 1.31
CA VAL A 82 -1.66 7.99 2.20
C VAL A 82 -0.86 7.60 3.43
N VAL A 83 -1.35 7.98 4.60
CA VAL A 83 -0.77 7.53 5.86
C VAL A 83 -1.53 6.30 6.31
N VAL A 84 -0.81 5.20 6.52
CA VAL A 84 -1.36 3.92 6.94
C VAL A 84 -0.80 3.48 8.29
N SER A 85 -1.59 2.70 9.03
CA SER A 85 -1.14 2.08 10.29
C SER A 85 -0.61 0.67 10.02
N LEU A 86 0.71 0.48 10.13
CA LEU A 86 1.38 -0.79 9.81
C LEU A 86 2.23 -1.30 10.98
N PRO A 87 2.30 -2.62 11.20
CA PRO A 87 3.24 -3.22 12.15
C PRO A 87 4.68 -3.20 11.60
N GLN A 88 5.67 -3.11 12.49
CA GLN A 88 7.10 -2.98 12.12
C GLN A 88 7.58 -3.95 11.02
N PRO A 89 7.26 -5.26 11.03
CA PRO A 89 7.75 -6.19 10.00
C PRO A 89 7.28 -5.85 8.59
N LEU A 90 6.04 -5.34 8.46
CA LEU A 90 5.46 -4.97 7.18
C LEU A 90 6.06 -3.67 6.62
N ILE A 91 6.54 -2.78 7.48
CA ILE A 91 7.23 -1.56 7.05
C ILE A 91 8.48 -1.94 6.26
N THR A 92 9.32 -2.81 6.81
CA THR A 92 10.54 -3.28 6.14
C THR A 92 10.21 -4.00 4.83
N LEU A 93 9.17 -4.84 4.82
CA LEU A 93 8.69 -5.51 3.61
C LEU A 93 8.32 -4.50 2.51
N ILE A 94 7.48 -3.52 2.84
CA ILE A 94 7.03 -2.51 1.88
C ILE A 94 8.21 -1.68 1.37
N LEU A 95 9.11 -1.23 2.26
CA LEU A 95 10.29 -0.46 1.88
C LEU A 95 11.20 -1.22 0.92
N ASN A 96 11.38 -2.54 1.10
CA ASN A 96 12.17 -3.37 0.19
C ASN A 96 11.55 -3.43 -1.22
N HIS A 97 10.23 -3.39 -1.33
CA HIS A 97 9.54 -3.40 -2.61
C HIS A 97 9.53 -2.04 -3.32
N LEU A 98 9.65 -0.91 -2.59
CA LEU A 98 9.62 0.43 -3.18
C LEU A 98 10.77 0.73 -4.15
N ALA A 99 11.88 -0.01 -4.08
CA ALA A 99 13.02 0.19 -4.98
C ALA A 99 12.68 -0.21 -6.42
N ASP A 100 11.94 -1.31 -6.59
CA ASP A 100 11.72 -1.95 -7.89
C ASP A 100 10.24 -1.98 -8.31
N SER A 101 9.32 -1.66 -7.39
CA SER A 101 7.88 -1.73 -7.59
C SER A 101 7.19 -0.42 -7.29
N ARG A 102 6.11 -0.14 -8.02
CA ARG A 102 5.11 0.86 -7.64
C ARG A 102 4.06 0.21 -6.75
N LEU A 103 3.48 0.98 -5.83
CA LEU A 103 2.40 0.49 -4.97
C LEU A 103 1.04 0.80 -5.57
N ILE A 104 0.11 -0.15 -5.46
CA ILE A 104 -1.32 0.05 -5.74
C ILE A 104 -2.10 -0.18 -4.45
N ILE A 105 -3.04 0.72 -4.19
CA ILE A 105 -3.96 0.63 -3.05
C ILE A 105 -5.33 0.21 -3.56
N VAL A 106 -5.91 -0.80 -2.92
CA VAL A 106 -7.25 -1.30 -3.22
C VAL A 106 -8.10 -1.25 -1.95
N ARG A 107 -9.40 -0.99 -2.07
CA ARG A 107 -10.29 -1.09 -0.91
C ARG A 107 -10.36 -2.54 -0.43
N GLY A 108 -10.20 -2.73 0.87
CA GLY A 108 -10.26 -4.06 1.48
C GLY A 108 -11.65 -4.68 1.28
N SER A 109 -11.68 -5.97 0.94
CA SER A 109 -12.93 -6.74 0.90
C SER A 109 -13.31 -7.18 2.32
N TYR A 110 -14.61 -7.13 2.62
CA TYR A 110 -15.17 -7.37 3.95
C TYR A 110 -15.04 -8.84 4.40
#